data_AF-A0A7J2L678-F1
#
_entry.id   AF-A0A7J2L678-F1
#
_cell.length_a   1.000
_cell.length_b   1.000
_cell.length_c   1.000
_cell.angle_alpha   90.00
_cell.angle_beta   90.00
_cell.angle_gamma   90.00
#
_symmetry.space_group_name_H-M   'P 1'
#
loop_
_entity.id
_entity.type
_entity.pdbx_description
1 polymer ?
#
loop_
_entity_poly.entity_id
_entity_poly.type
_entity_poly.pdbx_seq_one_letter_code
_entity_poly.pdbx_strand_id
1 'polypeptide(L)' 'MSSWGVTLEQIKGIKSGTTTVGIVCKDGVVLAAEKKATMGYLVASKEDIKIVEI' A
#
# COMPACT_ATOMS: atom_id res chain seq x y z
N MET A 1 -37.91 -5.94 -9.98
CA MET A 1 -36.98 -6.38 -8.91
C MET A 1 -35.60 -6.51 -9.53
N SER A 2 -34.94 -5.38 -9.67
CA SER A 2 -33.69 -5.18 -10.40
C SER A 2 -32.50 -5.62 -9.56
N SER A 3 -31.69 -6.48 -10.18
CA SER A 3 -30.37 -6.97 -9.80
C SER A 3 -29.59 -6.02 -8.87
N TRP A 4 -29.11 -6.55 -7.74
CA TRP A 4 -28.08 -5.91 -6.90
C TRP A 4 -26.76 -5.90 -7.69
N GLY A 5 -26.62 -4.90 -8.56
CA GLY A 5 -25.42 -4.68 -9.37
C GLY A 5 -24.30 -4.07 -8.53
N VAL A 6 -23.63 -4.89 -7.73
CA VAL A 6 -22.27 -4.57 -7.28
C VAL A 6 -21.34 -4.94 -8.42
N THR A 7 -20.78 -3.94 -9.08
CA THR A 7 -19.83 -4.12 -10.18
C THR A 7 -18.48 -4.62 -9.63
N LEU A 8 -17.77 -5.47 -10.37
CA LEU A 8 -16.44 -5.97 -9.98
C LEU A 8 -15.42 -4.84 -9.73
N GLU A 9 -15.67 -3.65 -10.28
CA GLU A 9 -14.88 -2.44 -10.01
C GLU A 9 -14.97 -1.97 -8.56
N GLN A 10 -16.09 -2.18 -7.87
CA GLN A 10 -16.28 -1.78 -6.47
C GLN A 10 -15.54 -2.70 -5.48
N ILE A 11 -15.17 -3.92 -5.89
CA ILE A 11 -14.39 -4.88 -5.08
C ILE A 11 -12.88 -4.65 -5.24
N LYS A 12 -12.45 -3.86 -6.23
CA LYS A 12 -11.06 -3.37 -6.31
C LYS A 12 -10.85 -2.48 -5.08
N GLY A 13 -10.24 -3.06 -4.04
CA GLY A 13 -10.08 -2.45 -2.72
C GLY A 13 -9.62 -1.00 -2.79
N ILE A 14 -9.97 -0.22 -1.76
CA ILE A 14 -9.66 1.19 -1.65
C ILE A 14 -8.23 1.44 -2.15
N LYS A 15 -8.09 2.23 -3.22
CA LYS A 15 -6.79 2.47 -3.86
C LYS A 15 -5.82 3.06 -2.82
N SER A 16 -4.72 2.35 -2.61
CA SER A 16 -3.61 2.77 -1.78
C SER A 16 -2.40 2.98 -2.69
N GLY A 17 -1.70 4.10 -2.51
CA GLY A 17 -0.40 4.35 -3.12
C GLY A 17 0.67 4.39 -2.03
N THR A 18 1.68 3.54 -2.15
CA THR A 18 2.85 3.49 -1.26
C THR A 18 4.09 3.21 -2.10
N THR A 19 5.21 3.88 -1.78
CA THR A 19 6.49 3.62 -2.46
C THR A 19 7.44 2.85 -1.55
N THR A 20 7.99 1.76 -2.07
CA THR A 20 9.06 0.98 -1.44
C THR A 20 10.19 0.82 -2.45
N VAL A 21 11.43 1.03 -2.00
CA VAL A 21 12.64 0.92 -2.82
C VAL A 21 13.65 0.03 -2.12
N GLY A 22 14.47 -0.64 -2.93
CA GLY A 22 15.59 -1.46 -2.46
C GLY A 22 16.83 -1.21 -3.30
N ILE A 23 17.99 -1.17 -2.65
CA ILE A 23 19.29 -1.01 -3.31
C ILE A 23 20.18 -2.17 -2.90
N VAL A 24 20.80 -2.80 -3.91
CA VAL A 24 21.84 -3.81 -3.71
C VAL A 24 23.19 -3.11 -3.66
N CYS A 25 23.93 -3.35 -2.58
CA CYS A 25 25.30 -2.89 -2.36
C CYS A 25 26.24 -4.10 -2.40
N LYS A 26 27.55 -3.84 -2.50
CA LYS A 26 28.56 -4.91 -2.53
C LYS A 26 28.45 -5.87 -1.34
N ASP A 27 28.19 -5.33 -0.15
CA ASP A 27 28.23 -6.07 1.13
C ASP A 27 26.84 -6.27 1.75
N GLY A 28 25.75 -5.94 1.03
CA GLY A 28 24.42 -6.10 1.59
C GLY A 28 23.31 -5.42 0.79
N VAL A 29 22.14 -5.31 1.41
CA VAL A 29 20.93 -4.70 0.83
C VAL A 29 20.37 -3.64 1.76
N VAL A 30 19.90 -2.54 1.17
CA VAL A 30 19.20 -1.47 1.90
C VAL A 30 17.76 -1.42 1.41
N LEU A 31 16.81 -1.47 2.33
CA LEU A 31 15.38 -1.31 2.06
C LEU A 31 14.89 0.00 2.67
N ALA A 32 14.06 0.72 1.92
CA ALA A 32 13.39 1.92 2.40
C ALA A 32 11.93 1.94 1.91
N ALA A 33 11.02 2.40 2.77
CA ALA A 33 9.60 2.49 2.45
C ALA A 33 9.01 3.79 3.00
N GLU A 34 8.02 4.34 2.29
CA GLU A 34 7.22 5.47 2.75
C GLU A 34 6.40 5.08 4.01
N LYS A 35 6.29 5.96 5.00
CA LYS A 35 5.52 5.70 6.24
C LYS A 35 4.02 6.04 6.14
N LYS A 36 3.59 6.83 5.16
CA LYS A 36 2.18 7.15 4.95
C LYS A 36 1.41 5.93 4.44
N ALA A 37 0.20 5.73 4.94
CA ALA A 37 -0.78 4.80 4.40
C ALA A 37 -2.05 5.57 4.04
N THR A 38 -2.65 5.25 2.89
CA THR A 38 -3.84 5.93 2.39
C THR A 38 -4.98 4.95 2.15
N MET A 39 -6.18 5.40 2.45
CA MET A 39 -7.43 4.75 2.07
C MET A 39 -8.15 5.71 1.10
N GLY A 40 -7.74 5.66 -0.18
CA GLY A 40 -8.23 6.57 -1.20
C GLY A 40 -7.64 7.96 -0.98
N TYR A 41 -8.49 8.96 -0.77
CA TYR A 41 -8.05 10.34 -0.50
C TYR A 41 -7.76 10.62 0.98
N LEU A 42 -8.04 9.66 1.86
CA LEU A 42 -7.82 9.80 3.30
C LEU A 42 -6.45 9.23 3.69
N VAL A 43 -5.67 9.99 4.45
CA VAL A 43 -4.47 9.46 5.13
C VAL A 43 -4.93 8.66 6.34
N ALA A 44 -4.78 7.34 6.26
CA ALA A 44 -5.18 6.42 7.33
C ALA A 44 -4.13 6.38 8.46
N SER A 45 -2.86 6.46 8.11
CA SER A 45 -1.75 6.54 9.07
C SER A 45 -0.56 7.28 8.45
N LYS A 46 0.20 7.98 9.29
CA LYS A 46 1.44 8.67 8.88
C LYS A 46 2.71 7.91 9.26
N GLU A 47 2.60 6.92 10.14
CA GLU A 47 3.74 6.22 10.77
C GLU A 47 3.67 4.70 10.60
N ASP A 48 3.01 4.28 9.53
CA ASP A 48 2.79 2.88 9.22
C ASP A 48 4.10 2.17 8.84
N ILE A 49 4.38 1.03 9.48
CA ILE A 49 5.60 0.24 9.27
C ILE A 49 5.34 -0.79 8.15
N LYS A 50 6.12 -0.70 7.06
CA LYS A 50 5.96 -1.53 5.85
C LYS A 50 7.10 -2.51 5.62
N ILE A 51 8.19 -2.41 6.37
CA ILE A 51 9.31 -3.34 6.34
C ILE A 51 9.22 -4.17 7.62
N VAL A 52 9.10 -5.48 7.49
CA VAL A 52 8.98 -6.42 8.59
C VAL A 52 10.15 -7.40 8.57
N GLU A 53 10.63 -7.77 9.75
CA GLU A 53 11.56 -8.88 9.94
C GLU A 53 10.75 -10.19 9.89
N ILE A 54 11.35 -11.22 9.29
CA ILE A 54 10.71 -12.53 9.04
C ILE A 54 11.05 -13.52 10.15
#